data_AF-A0A229R2F0-F1
#
_entry.id   AF-A0A229R2F0-F1
#
_cell.length_a   1.000
_cell.length_b   1.000
_cell.length_c   1.000
_cell.angle_alpha   90.00
_cell.angle_beta   90.00
_cell.angle_gamma   90.00
#
_symmetry.space_group_name_H-M   'P 1'
#
loop_
_entity.id
_entity.type
_entity.pdbx_description
1 polymer ?
#
loop_
_entity_poly.entity_id
_entity_poly.type
_entity_poly.pdbx_seq_one_letter_code
_entity_poly.pdbx_strand_id
1 'polypeptide(L)'
;DGGDFLTTGGDISVAADQRLLADDGVVRHAGTVTGTVTGTLQKDPDAAKPYAGLREDLRVASKCYAREGTTPRPATGTARNEGYRTLFTGDGKSALQVFNVDFDLTSATGGMQGIEFEGIPAGATILVNMVGSARTINTFTGDLNDQDPLNKLRERLLWNFPDATKVKIAGGAQFQGSVLVGEPGSTATVTASGMNGRFFTTGSLVHSSEATGGGGQEFHAYPFTGDLPECGSTPTTTPSSSTSTSTSTSSSSSTSPTTTTSSTTTTTSSSTSPTSTTSTSTSSSPTSTSTEPTSTTSSSQTSTSSSSTSSSSTSSSPTSSRPEERRVGKERRSRRPTC
;
A
#
# COMPACT_ATOMS: atom_id res chain seq x y z
N ASP A 1 9.42 -9.50 28.90
CA ASP A 1 8.42 -8.51 28.46
C ASP A 1 8.25 -8.66 26.95
N GLY A 2 7.07 -9.08 26.50
CA GLY A 2 6.78 -9.28 25.07
C GLY A 2 6.70 -7.95 24.30
N GLY A 3 6.82 -8.01 22.97
CA GLY A 3 6.62 -6.83 22.11
C GLY A 3 5.15 -6.41 22.03
N ASP A 4 4.90 -5.19 21.55
CA ASP A 4 3.54 -4.71 21.32
C ASP A 4 2.91 -5.47 20.14
N PHE A 5 1.82 -6.18 20.43
CA PHE A 5 1.00 -6.86 19.42
C PHE A 5 -0.01 -5.90 18.79
N LEU A 6 -0.65 -5.07 19.63
CA LEU A 6 -1.62 -4.07 19.21
C LEU A 6 -1.50 -2.83 20.10
N THR A 7 -1.51 -1.65 19.47
CA THR A 7 -1.50 -0.37 20.18
C THR A 7 -2.61 0.51 19.64
N THR A 8 -3.54 0.96 20.49
CA THR A 8 -4.68 1.80 20.10
C THR A 8 -4.75 3.09 20.92
N GLY A 9 -5.11 4.19 20.26
CA GLY A 9 -5.38 5.48 20.90
C GLY A 9 -6.79 5.63 21.46
N GLY A 10 -7.58 4.56 21.45
CA GLY A 10 -8.99 4.57 21.82
C GLY A 10 -9.46 3.22 22.32
N ASP A 11 -10.75 2.94 22.16
CA ASP A 11 -11.38 1.70 22.62
C ASP A 11 -10.99 0.50 21.75
N ILE A 12 -11.02 -0.69 22.36
CA ILE A 12 -10.99 -1.98 21.68
C ILE A 12 -12.34 -2.65 21.93
N SER A 13 -13.02 -3.04 20.86
CA SER A 13 -14.28 -3.79 20.93
C SER A 13 -14.14 -5.08 20.16
N VAL A 14 -14.25 -6.21 20.87
CA VAL A 14 -14.32 -7.54 20.28
C VAL A 14 -15.77 -7.98 20.26
N ALA A 15 -16.26 -8.37 19.08
CA ALA A 15 -17.64 -8.81 18.90
C ALA A 15 -17.95 -10.08 19.71
N ALA A 16 -19.24 -10.30 19.98
CA ALA A 16 -19.70 -11.54 20.62
C ALA A 16 -19.22 -12.77 19.85
N ASP A 17 -18.83 -13.82 20.59
CA ASP A 17 -18.30 -15.09 20.07
C ASP A 17 -16.99 -14.96 19.25
N GLN A 18 -16.35 -13.79 19.27
CA GLN A 18 -15.03 -13.55 18.66
C GLN A 18 -13.97 -13.34 19.75
N ARG A 19 -12.70 -13.44 19.33
CA ARG A 19 -11.55 -13.29 20.24
C ARG A 19 -10.40 -12.57 19.55
N LEU A 20 -9.74 -11.69 20.29
CA LEU A 20 -8.43 -11.14 19.92
C LEU A 20 -7.35 -12.01 20.57
N LEU A 21 -6.59 -12.73 19.74
CA LEU A 21 -5.50 -13.58 20.19
C LEU A 21 -4.17 -12.84 20.09
N ALA A 22 -3.59 -12.48 21.24
CA ALA A 22 -2.33 -11.74 21.34
C ALA A 22 -1.38 -12.43 22.33
N ASP A 23 -1.41 -13.77 22.34
CA ASP A 23 -0.56 -14.60 23.19
C ASP A 23 0.92 -14.21 23.00
N ASP A 24 1.65 -14.12 24.12
CA ASP A 24 3.03 -13.60 24.22
C ASP A 24 3.25 -12.11 23.87
N GLY A 25 2.21 -11.37 23.49
CA GLY A 25 2.26 -9.96 23.15
C GLY A 25 1.60 -9.02 24.17
N VAL A 26 1.82 -7.72 23.98
CA VAL A 26 1.14 -6.65 24.73
C VAL A 26 0.08 -5.99 23.86
N VAL A 27 -1.13 -5.86 24.40
CA VAL A 27 -2.23 -5.06 23.83
C VAL A 27 -2.32 -3.77 24.63
N ARG A 28 -1.76 -2.68 24.09
CA ARG A 28 -1.82 -1.34 24.67
C ARG A 28 -3.04 -0.59 24.18
N HIS A 29 -3.80 0.01 25.09
CA HIS A 29 -5.00 0.76 24.75
C HIS A 29 -5.20 1.99 25.63
N ALA A 30 -5.58 3.11 25.05
CA ALA A 30 -5.94 4.31 25.81
C ALA A 30 -7.36 4.25 26.38
N GLY A 31 -8.28 3.63 25.63
CA GLY A 31 -9.69 3.54 25.97
C GLY A 31 -10.06 2.34 26.83
N THR A 32 -11.29 1.89 26.67
CA THR A 32 -11.87 0.67 27.25
C THR A 32 -11.63 -0.54 26.35
N VAL A 33 -11.66 -1.73 26.94
CA VAL A 33 -11.63 -3.01 26.22
C VAL A 33 -12.92 -3.74 26.52
N THR A 34 -13.62 -4.20 25.49
CA THR A 34 -14.81 -5.04 25.61
C THR A 34 -14.66 -6.33 24.80
N GLY A 35 -15.20 -7.43 25.34
CA GLY A 35 -15.12 -8.77 24.74
C GLY A 35 -13.88 -9.57 25.17
N THR A 36 -13.54 -10.61 24.42
CA THR A 36 -12.49 -11.57 24.78
C THR A 36 -11.15 -11.20 24.14
N VAL A 37 -10.16 -10.90 24.97
CA VAL A 37 -8.77 -10.62 24.56
C VAL A 37 -7.83 -11.51 25.38
N THR A 38 -6.83 -12.09 24.73
CA THR A 38 -5.72 -12.83 25.37
C THR A 38 -4.42 -12.03 25.27
N GLY A 39 -3.35 -12.48 25.94
CA GLY A 39 -2.10 -11.73 26.05
C GLY A 39 -2.07 -10.73 27.22
N THR A 40 -1.07 -9.84 27.23
CA THR A 40 -0.91 -8.83 28.28
C THR A 40 -1.71 -7.57 27.93
N LEU A 41 -2.83 -7.35 28.59
CA LEU A 41 -3.59 -6.09 28.47
C LEU A 41 -2.90 -4.98 29.27
N GLN A 42 -2.63 -3.85 28.63
CA GLN A 42 -2.05 -2.67 29.27
C GLN A 42 -2.82 -1.41 28.91
N LYS A 43 -3.50 -0.82 29.90
CA LYS A 43 -4.10 0.51 29.73
C LYS A 43 -3.02 1.58 29.79
N ASP A 44 -2.94 2.37 28.74
CA ASP A 44 -1.98 3.47 28.60
C ASP A 44 -2.63 4.62 27.82
N PRO A 45 -2.94 5.77 28.47
CA PRO A 45 -3.57 6.90 27.80
C PRO A 45 -2.70 7.50 26.69
N ASP A 46 -1.39 7.27 26.72
CA ASP A 46 -0.43 7.75 25.73
C ASP A 46 -0.05 6.67 24.69
N ALA A 47 -0.74 5.51 24.67
CA ALA A 47 -0.44 4.35 23.82
C ALA A 47 -0.17 4.73 22.35
N ALA A 48 -1.02 5.58 21.75
CA ALA A 48 -0.88 5.99 20.35
C ALA A 48 -0.05 7.27 20.14
N LYS A 49 0.41 7.94 21.20
CA LYS A 49 1.17 9.19 21.12
C LYS A 49 2.42 9.09 20.26
N PRO A 50 3.21 7.98 20.25
CA PRO A 50 4.33 7.81 19.34
C PRO A 50 3.94 7.88 17.86
N TYR A 51 2.67 7.64 17.53
CA TYR A 51 2.16 7.57 16.16
C TYR A 51 1.25 8.76 15.79
N ALA A 52 1.11 9.77 16.67
CA ALA A 52 0.13 10.85 16.49
C ALA A 52 0.35 11.67 15.19
N GLY A 53 1.60 11.89 14.79
CA GLY A 53 1.95 12.58 13.53
C GLY A 53 1.86 11.68 12.29
N LEU A 54 2.06 10.37 12.48
CA LEU A 54 2.28 9.42 11.38
C LEU A 54 1.14 9.42 10.36
N ARG A 55 -0.11 9.58 10.80
CA ARG A 55 -1.27 9.61 9.89
C ARG A 55 -1.16 10.75 8.88
N GLU A 56 -0.76 11.93 9.33
CA GLU A 56 -0.61 13.10 8.47
C GLU A 56 0.63 12.99 7.59
N ASP A 57 1.74 12.48 8.15
CA ASP A 57 2.98 12.23 7.40
C ASP A 57 2.73 11.25 6.23
N LEU A 58 2.01 10.16 6.48
CA LEU A 58 1.64 9.18 5.46
C LEU A 58 0.74 9.80 4.38
N ARG A 59 -0.20 10.68 4.75
CA ARG A 59 -1.05 11.39 3.79
C ARG A 59 -0.21 12.31 2.88
N VAL A 60 0.70 13.08 3.47
CA VAL A 60 1.58 14.00 2.74
C VAL A 60 2.52 13.22 1.83
N ALA A 61 3.17 12.18 2.34
CA ALA A 61 4.06 11.30 1.60
C ALA A 61 3.35 10.65 0.41
N SER A 62 2.17 10.06 0.64
CA SER A 62 1.37 9.41 -0.41
C SER A 62 1.04 10.36 -1.58
N LYS A 63 0.64 11.61 -1.28
CA LYS A 63 0.36 12.61 -2.32
C LYS A 63 1.62 13.04 -3.06
N CYS A 64 2.73 13.22 -2.36
CA CYS A 64 4.02 13.61 -2.95
C CYS A 64 4.66 12.50 -3.81
N TYR A 65 4.50 11.23 -3.42
CA TYR A 65 4.93 10.10 -4.26
C TYR A 65 4.18 10.12 -5.60
N ALA A 66 2.90 10.46 -5.58
CA ALA A 66 2.07 10.52 -6.79
C ALA A 66 2.23 11.80 -7.62
N ARG A 67 2.65 12.92 -7.01
CA ARG A 67 2.57 14.26 -7.64
C ARG A 67 3.72 15.18 -7.27
N GLU A 68 4.08 16.04 -8.20
CA GLU A 68 4.93 17.21 -8.00
C GLU A 68 4.04 18.45 -7.98
N GLY A 69 3.68 18.90 -6.78
CA GLY A 69 2.59 19.86 -6.60
C GLY A 69 1.25 19.25 -7.03
N THR A 70 0.62 19.82 -8.04
CA THR A 70 -0.64 19.31 -8.61
C THR A 70 -0.43 18.38 -9.80
N THR A 71 0.77 18.36 -10.37
CA THR A 71 1.10 17.59 -11.58
C THR A 71 1.40 16.15 -11.21
N PRO A 72 0.84 15.14 -11.90
CA PRO A 72 1.25 13.74 -11.72
C PRO A 72 2.76 13.59 -11.89
N ARG A 73 3.40 12.80 -11.02
CA ARG A 73 4.82 12.48 -11.15
C ARG A 73 5.07 11.84 -12.51
N PRO A 74 6.11 12.25 -13.26
CA PRO A 74 6.44 11.64 -14.55
C PRO A 74 6.60 10.12 -14.42
N ALA A 75 5.89 9.38 -15.28
CA ALA A 75 6.01 7.93 -15.32
C ALA A 75 7.32 7.55 -16.03
N THR A 76 7.99 6.52 -15.52
CA THR A 76 9.16 5.90 -16.16
C THR A 76 8.81 4.52 -16.72
N GLY A 77 7.52 4.20 -16.80
CA GLY A 77 7.00 2.95 -17.32
C GLY A 77 5.53 3.07 -17.69
N THR A 78 5.00 2.01 -18.27
CA THR A 78 3.58 1.92 -18.66
C THR A 78 2.91 0.74 -17.96
N ALA A 79 1.60 0.84 -17.77
CA ALA A 79 0.79 -0.25 -17.24
C ALA A 79 -0.34 -0.55 -18.24
N ARG A 80 -0.54 -1.82 -18.58
CA ARG A 80 -1.57 -2.26 -19.51
C ARG A 80 -2.34 -3.43 -18.91
N ASN A 81 -3.64 -3.27 -18.72
CA ASN A 81 -4.54 -4.39 -18.43
C ASN A 81 -4.87 -5.12 -19.75
N GLU A 82 -4.58 -6.41 -19.81
CA GLU A 82 -4.80 -7.28 -20.97
C GLU A 82 -6.02 -8.21 -20.80
N GLY A 83 -6.81 -8.01 -19.75
CA GLY A 83 -8.03 -8.76 -19.43
C GLY A 83 -7.80 -10.06 -18.67
N TYR A 84 -6.57 -10.58 -18.65
CA TYR A 84 -6.13 -11.76 -17.88
C TYR A 84 -4.86 -11.50 -17.06
N ARG A 85 -4.16 -10.40 -17.34
CA ARG A 85 -3.05 -9.86 -16.55
C ARG A 85 -2.98 -8.35 -16.67
N THR A 86 -2.37 -7.69 -15.70
CA THR A 86 -1.80 -6.34 -15.90
C THR A 86 -0.29 -6.46 -16.07
N LEU A 87 0.21 -6.02 -17.23
CA LEU A 87 1.63 -5.92 -17.52
C LEU A 87 2.13 -4.50 -17.22
N PHE A 88 3.15 -4.42 -16.37
CA PHE A 88 3.92 -3.21 -16.08
C PHE A 88 5.26 -3.27 -16.81
N THR A 89 5.52 -2.33 -17.70
CA THR A 89 6.77 -2.26 -18.47
C THR A 89 7.57 -1.03 -18.05
N GLY A 90 8.69 -1.24 -17.36
CA GLY A 90 9.63 -0.18 -16.99
C GLY A 90 10.49 0.28 -18.17
N ASP A 91 11.18 1.40 -18.00
CA ASP A 91 12.08 1.97 -19.03
C ASP A 91 13.45 1.26 -19.13
N GLY A 92 13.70 0.25 -18.30
CA GLY A 92 14.96 -0.50 -18.30
C GLY A 92 16.17 0.26 -17.76
N LYS A 93 16.03 1.46 -17.21
CA LYS A 93 17.18 2.29 -16.79
C LYS A 93 16.98 3.10 -15.51
N SER A 94 15.76 3.52 -15.18
CA SER A 94 15.50 4.37 -14.01
C SER A 94 15.61 3.59 -12.70
N ALA A 95 16.29 4.17 -11.72
CA ALA A 95 16.39 3.59 -10.37
C ALA A 95 15.05 3.61 -9.62
N LEU A 96 14.17 4.55 -9.96
CA LEU A 96 12.78 4.58 -9.53
C LEU A 96 11.90 4.32 -10.75
N GLN A 97 11.15 3.22 -10.72
CA GLN A 97 10.15 2.85 -11.71
C GLN A 97 8.78 3.36 -11.29
N VAL A 98 8.29 4.42 -11.94
CA VAL A 98 7.01 5.07 -11.63
C VAL A 98 5.94 4.65 -12.64
N PHE A 99 4.84 4.11 -12.14
CA PHE A 99 3.65 3.77 -12.90
C PHE A 99 2.45 4.56 -12.36
N ASN A 100 1.73 5.27 -13.23
CA ASN A 100 0.48 5.94 -12.86
C ASN A 100 -0.68 5.15 -13.47
N VAL A 101 -1.52 4.57 -12.63
CA VAL A 101 -2.56 3.61 -13.03
C VAL A 101 -3.93 4.14 -12.66
N ASP A 102 -4.77 4.34 -13.67
CA ASP A 102 -6.13 4.88 -13.55
C ASP A 102 -7.22 3.85 -13.88
N PHE A 103 -6.89 2.55 -13.82
CA PHE A 103 -7.82 1.44 -13.97
C PHE A 103 -7.65 0.41 -12.84
N ASP A 104 -8.62 -0.50 -12.71
CA ASP A 104 -8.56 -1.61 -11.75
C ASP A 104 -7.70 -2.75 -12.27
N LEU A 105 -6.95 -3.39 -11.38
CA LEU A 105 -6.17 -4.59 -11.68
C LEU A 105 -7.06 -5.81 -11.46
N THR A 106 -8.00 -5.99 -12.38
CA THR A 106 -8.94 -7.11 -12.40
C THR A 106 -9.08 -7.63 -13.83
N SER A 107 -9.43 -8.92 -13.96
CA SER A 107 -9.75 -9.49 -15.28
C SER A 107 -10.91 -8.75 -15.96
N ALA A 108 -11.18 -9.04 -17.23
CA ALA A 108 -12.29 -8.44 -17.98
C ALA A 108 -13.68 -8.63 -17.32
N THR A 109 -13.82 -9.58 -16.39
CA THR A 109 -15.07 -9.85 -15.64
C THR A 109 -15.04 -9.36 -14.19
N GLY A 110 -13.98 -8.65 -13.78
CA GLY A 110 -13.76 -8.23 -12.39
C GLY A 110 -13.13 -9.31 -11.49
N GLY A 111 -12.92 -10.52 -12.03
CA GLY A 111 -12.23 -11.62 -11.35
C GLY A 111 -10.72 -11.40 -11.19
N MET A 112 -10.07 -12.38 -10.56
CA MET A 112 -8.61 -12.39 -10.35
C MET A 112 -7.86 -12.39 -11.70
N GLN A 113 -6.70 -11.74 -11.73
CA GLN A 113 -5.80 -11.74 -12.88
C GLN A 113 -4.33 -11.79 -12.47
N GLY A 114 -3.44 -12.00 -13.43
CA GLY A 114 -2.00 -11.90 -13.21
C GLY A 114 -1.52 -10.45 -13.05
N ILE A 115 -0.39 -10.27 -12.38
CA ILE A 115 0.37 -9.01 -12.33
C ILE A 115 1.81 -9.34 -12.75
N GLU A 116 2.33 -8.64 -13.73
CA GLU A 116 3.69 -8.90 -14.24
C GLU A 116 4.47 -7.61 -14.40
N PHE A 117 5.77 -7.68 -14.13
CA PHE A 117 6.71 -6.57 -14.31
C PHE A 117 7.82 -6.99 -15.27
N GLU A 118 8.04 -6.18 -16.29
CA GLU A 118 9.11 -6.33 -17.28
C GLU A 118 9.94 -5.05 -17.37
N GLY A 119 11.20 -5.17 -17.79
CA GLY A 119 12.06 -4.00 -17.97
C GLY A 119 12.39 -3.25 -16.67
N ILE A 120 12.36 -3.94 -15.52
CA ILE A 120 12.73 -3.36 -14.23
C ILE A 120 14.23 -3.58 -13.99
N PRO A 121 15.05 -2.53 -13.84
CA PRO A 121 16.46 -2.68 -13.49
C PRO A 121 16.65 -3.40 -12.16
N ALA A 122 17.72 -4.18 -12.04
CA ALA A 122 18.11 -4.77 -10.76
C ALA A 122 18.30 -3.67 -9.70
N GLY A 123 17.80 -3.89 -8.49
CA GLY A 123 17.88 -2.90 -7.41
C GLY A 123 16.87 -1.75 -7.50
N ALA A 124 16.17 -1.53 -8.63
CA ALA A 124 15.22 -0.43 -8.75
C ALA A 124 14.04 -0.51 -7.76
N THR A 125 13.58 0.65 -7.30
CA THR A 125 12.35 0.82 -6.54
C THR A 125 11.17 0.92 -7.49
N ILE A 126 10.04 0.31 -7.16
CA ILE A 126 8.83 0.33 -7.96
C ILE A 126 7.75 1.07 -7.19
N LEU A 127 7.26 2.16 -7.78
CA LEU A 127 6.17 2.97 -7.25
C LEU A 127 4.98 2.90 -8.21
N VAL A 128 3.93 2.21 -7.79
CA VAL A 128 2.65 2.15 -8.53
C VAL A 128 1.66 3.10 -7.88
N ASN A 129 1.42 4.25 -8.51
CA ASN A 129 0.41 5.21 -8.10
C ASN A 129 -0.96 4.83 -8.70
N MET A 130 -1.81 4.23 -7.87
CA MET A 130 -3.18 3.88 -8.18
C MET A 130 -4.08 5.13 -8.03
N VAL A 131 -4.19 5.93 -9.09
CA VAL A 131 -4.86 7.24 -9.06
C VAL A 131 -6.37 7.12 -9.24
N GLY A 132 -7.18 7.94 -8.59
CA GLY A 132 -8.65 7.90 -8.69
C GLY A 132 -9.33 7.58 -7.36
N SER A 133 -10.65 7.78 -7.29
CA SER A 133 -11.40 7.76 -6.02
C SER A 133 -11.73 6.35 -5.49
N ALA A 134 -11.71 5.34 -6.36
CA ALA A 134 -11.95 3.95 -6.01
C ALA A 134 -11.03 3.03 -6.84
N ARG A 135 -10.41 2.04 -6.19
CA ARG A 135 -9.51 1.09 -6.86
C ARG A 135 -9.64 -0.32 -6.33
N THR A 136 -9.62 -1.27 -7.25
CA THR A 136 -9.58 -2.70 -6.94
C THR A 136 -8.32 -3.34 -7.52
N ILE A 137 -7.64 -4.13 -6.69
CA ILE A 137 -6.66 -5.12 -7.14
C ILE A 137 -7.19 -6.49 -6.76
N ASN A 138 -7.39 -7.36 -7.75
CA ASN A 138 -7.83 -8.74 -7.56
C ASN A 138 -6.86 -9.66 -8.30
N THR A 139 -6.01 -10.37 -7.56
CA THR A 139 -4.85 -11.06 -8.17
C THR A 139 -4.64 -12.46 -7.62
N PHE A 140 -4.07 -13.33 -8.46
CA PHE A 140 -3.51 -14.63 -8.05
C PHE A 140 -1.98 -14.65 -8.01
N THR A 141 -1.32 -13.53 -8.36
CA THR A 141 0.15 -13.46 -8.45
C THR A 141 0.80 -13.26 -7.09
N GLY A 142 1.86 -14.01 -6.84
CA GLY A 142 2.57 -14.07 -5.56
C GLY A 142 2.26 -15.37 -4.83
N ASP A 143 3.31 -16.14 -4.55
CA ASP A 143 3.19 -17.48 -3.96
C ASP A 143 3.88 -17.63 -2.60
N LEU A 144 3.56 -18.72 -1.91
CA LEU A 144 4.07 -19.09 -0.59
C LEU A 144 5.52 -19.60 -0.61
N ASN A 145 6.00 -20.12 -1.74
CA ASN A 145 7.29 -20.78 -1.90
C ASN A 145 8.39 -19.85 -2.44
N ASP A 146 8.08 -18.56 -2.59
CA ASP A 146 8.97 -17.51 -3.09
C ASP A 146 9.49 -17.77 -4.53
N GLN A 147 8.70 -18.45 -5.37
CA GLN A 147 9.09 -18.81 -6.74
C GLN A 147 8.64 -17.81 -7.80
N ASP A 148 7.49 -17.16 -7.59
CA ASP A 148 6.92 -16.15 -8.47
C ASP A 148 7.89 -14.97 -8.62
N PRO A 149 8.20 -14.51 -9.85
CA PRO A 149 9.07 -13.36 -10.06
C PRO A 149 8.66 -12.12 -9.27
N LEU A 150 7.36 -11.91 -9.03
CA LEU A 150 6.84 -10.77 -8.26
C LEU A 150 7.35 -10.79 -6.80
N ASN A 151 7.55 -11.97 -6.20
CA ASN A 151 8.04 -12.08 -4.83
C ASN A 151 9.40 -11.38 -4.64
N LYS A 152 10.26 -11.38 -5.66
CA LYS A 152 11.60 -10.75 -5.64
C LYS A 152 11.55 -9.22 -5.60
N LEU A 153 10.38 -8.64 -5.87
CA LEU A 153 10.14 -7.20 -5.88
C LEU A 153 9.53 -6.70 -4.58
N ARG A 154 9.03 -7.61 -3.73
CA ARG A 154 8.30 -7.35 -2.48
C ARG A 154 8.84 -6.18 -1.65
N GLU A 155 10.13 -6.20 -1.34
CA GLU A 155 10.74 -5.22 -0.42
C GLU A 155 10.98 -3.85 -1.07
N ARG A 156 10.79 -3.73 -2.40
CA ARG A 156 11.03 -2.50 -3.17
C ARG A 156 9.81 -2.05 -3.97
N LEU A 157 8.67 -2.72 -3.81
CA LEU A 157 7.41 -2.42 -4.48
C LEU A 157 6.47 -1.70 -3.52
N LEU A 158 6.00 -0.51 -3.90
CA LEU A 158 4.98 0.26 -3.19
C LEU A 158 3.75 0.45 -4.09
N TRP A 159 2.59 -0.01 -3.61
CA TRP A 159 1.27 0.31 -4.12
C TRP A 159 0.71 1.53 -3.39
N ASN A 160 0.75 2.69 -4.04
CA ASN A 160 0.36 3.96 -3.47
C ASN A 160 -1.03 4.39 -3.97
N PHE A 161 -1.97 4.65 -3.06
CA PHE A 161 -3.32 5.11 -3.34
C PHE A 161 -3.49 6.54 -2.78
N PRO A 162 -3.10 7.58 -3.53
CA PRO A 162 -3.00 8.94 -2.99
C PRO A 162 -4.35 9.58 -2.67
N ASP A 163 -5.37 9.26 -3.46
CA ASP A 163 -6.66 9.95 -3.46
C ASP A 163 -7.85 8.99 -3.29
N ALA A 164 -7.60 7.69 -3.12
CA ALA A 164 -8.65 6.68 -3.12
C ALA A 164 -9.43 6.67 -1.80
N THR A 165 -10.73 6.93 -1.87
CA THR A 165 -11.65 6.79 -0.74
C THR A 165 -12.11 5.35 -0.54
N LYS A 166 -11.99 4.50 -1.57
CA LYS A 166 -12.31 3.08 -1.51
C LYS A 166 -11.20 2.27 -2.14
N VAL A 167 -10.61 1.35 -1.39
CA VAL A 167 -9.59 0.44 -1.89
C VAL A 167 -10.05 -0.98 -1.60
N LYS A 168 -10.01 -1.87 -2.60
CA LYS A 168 -10.19 -3.31 -2.42
C LYS A 168 -8.95 -4.06 -2.88
N ILE A 169 -8.37 -4.87 -2.00
CA ILE A 169 -7.27 -5.79 -2.34
C ILE A 169 -7.75 -7.21 -2.04
N ALA A 170 -7.82 -8.04 -3.07
CA ALA A 170 -8.48 -9.34 -3.06
C ALA A 170 -7.73 -10.37 -3.90
N GLY A 171 -8.25 -11.60 -3.84
CA GLY A 171 -7.76 -12.75 -4.60
C GLY A 171 -6.98 -13.74 -3.74
N GLY A 172 -6.65 -14.88 -4.32
CA GLY A 172 -6.00 -16.00 -3.62
C GLY A 172 -4.49 -15.87 -3.44
N ALA A 173 -3.90 -14.71 -3.74
CA ALA A 173 -2.45 -14.50 -3.71
C ALA A 173 -1.90 -14.29 -2.29
N GLN A 174 -0.61 -14.62 -2.12
CA GLN A 174 0.24 -13.89 -1.19
C GLN A 174 0.63 -12.56 -1.85
N PHE A 175 -0.19 -11.52 -1.65
CA PHE A 175 -0.03 -10.23 -2.29
C PHE A 175 1.33 -9.61 -1.98
N GLN A 176 2.11 -9.25 -2.99
CA GLN A 176 3.48 -8.77 -2.82
C GLN A 176 3.57 -7.24 -2.88
N GLY A 177 4.41 -6.68 -2.01
CA GLY A 177 4.69 -5.26 -1.97
C GLY A 177 4.04 -4.56 -0.79
N SER A 178 4.58 -3.40 -0.45
CA SER A 178 3.99 -2.52 0.56
C SER A 178 2.82 -1.74 -0.02
N VAL A 179 1.86 -1.37 0.82
CA VAL A 179 0.66 -0.61 0.46
C VAL A 179 0.60 0.66 1.29
N LEU A 180 0.29 1.77 0.64
CA LEU A 180 0.02 3.05 1.28
C LEU A 180 -1.30 3.62 0.75
N VAL A 181 -2.32 3.67 1.60
CA VAL A 181 -3.59 4.37 1.33
C VAL A 181 -3.57 5.72 2.03
N GLY A 182 -3.37 6.78 1.24
CA GLY A 182 -3.06 8.11 1.74
C GLY A 182 -4.25 8.93 2.18
N GLU A 183 -5.45 8.68 1.64
CA GLU A 183 -6.64 9.48 1.90
C GLU A 183 -7.27 9.17 3.29
N PRO A 184 -7.32 10.13 4.24
CA PRO A 184 -7.82 9.87 5.59
C PRO A 184 -9.30 9.47 5.67
N GLY A 185 -10.11 9.87 4.69
CA GLY A 185 -11.50 9.45 4.55
C GLY A 185 -11.69 8.07 3.92
N SER A 186 -10.60 7.33 3.66
CA SER A 186 -10.66 6.06 2.96
C SER A 186 -11.19 4.90 3.80
N THR A 187 -11.71 3.89 3.10
CA THR A 187 -11.86 2.53 3.62
C THR A 187 -11.11 1.58 2.69
N ALA A 188 -10.12 0.88 3.24
CA ALA A 188 -9.43 -0.21 2.58
C ALA A 188 -10.06 -1.54 3.02
N THR A 189 -10.58 -2.31 2.07
CA THR A 189 -11.09 -3.67 2.28
C THR A 189 -10.06 -4.67 1.77
N VAL A 190 -9.51 -5.46 2.67
CA VAL A 190 -8.52 -6.49 2.35
C VAL A 190 -9.14 -7.86 2.58
N THR A 191 -9.21 -8.61 1.50
CA THR A 191 -9.69 -9.99 1.44
C THR A 191 -8.72 -10.90 0.71
N ALA A 192 -7.52 -10.41 0.38
CA ALA A 192 -6.44 -11.24 -0.16
C ALA A 192 -5.98 -12.28 0.86
N SER A 193 -5.49 -13.43 0.40
CA SER A 193 -5.04 -14.53 1.27
C SER A 193 -3.90 -14.13 2.19
N GLY A 194 -2.95 -13.33 1.72
CA GLY A 194 -1.99 -12.70 2.61
C GLY A 194 -1.39 -11.43 2.02
N MET A 195 -0.89 -10.57 2.89
CA MET A 195 -0.24 -9.31 2.54
C MET A 195 1.23 -9.38 2.90
N ASN A 196 2.09 -9.54 1.90
CA ASN A 196 3.54 -9.67 2.04
C ASN A 196 4.21 -8.32 1.77
N GLY A 197 4.22 -7.45 2.78
CA GLY A 197 4.81 -6.11 2.73
C GLY A 197 4.44 -5.32 3.99
N ARG A 198 4.71 -4.01 4.02
CA ARG A 198 4.10 -3.12 5.02
C ARG A 198 2.74 -2.64 4.53
N PHE A 199 1.77 -2.52 5.42
CA PHE A 199 0.48 -1.95 5.10
C PHE A 199 0.22 -0.70 5.92
N PHE A 200 0.03 0.42 5.24
CA PHE A 200 -0.31 1.70 5.83
C PHE A 200 -1.63 2.19 5.26
N THR A 201 -2.56 2.56 6.13
CA THR A 201 -3.76 3.30 5.76
C THR A 201 -3.94 4.46 6.72
N THR A 202 -4.23 5.63 6.18
CA THR A 202 -4.64 6.79 6.98
C THR A 202 -6.15 6.78 7.26
N GLY A 203 -6.89 5.85 6.68
CA GLY A 203 -8.33 5.67 6.87
C GLY A 203 -8.66 4.41 7.67
N SER A 204 -9.81 3.82 7.37
CA SER A 204 -10.29 2.58 7.99
C SER A 204 -9.75 1.35 7.26
N LEU A 205 -9.49 0.28 8.01
CA LEU A 205 -9.18 -1.05 7.46
C LEU A 205 -10.33 -2.02 7.79
N VAL A 206 -10.86 -2.66 6.77
CA VAL A 206 -11.73 -3.84 6.89
C VAL A 206 -10.92 -5.04 6.42
N HIS A 207 -10.50 -5.88 7.36
CA HIS A 207 -9.80 -7.13 7.07
C HIS A 207 -10.76 -8.29 7.29
N SER A 208 -11.07 -9.02 6.23
CA SER A 208 -12.10 -10.07 6.25
C SER A 208 -11.79 -11.17 5.24
N SER A 209 -12.47 -12.30 5.35
CA SER A 209 -12.55 -13.27 4.26
C SER A 209 -13.48 -12.78 3.15
N GLU A 210 -13.31 -13.31 1.93
CA GLU A 210 -14.34 -13.19 0.89
C GLU A 210 -15.62 -13.92 1.29
N ALA A 211 -16.76 -13.45 0.77
CA ALA A 211 -18.08 -14.00 1.11
C ALA A 211 -18.24 -15.48 0.71
N THR A 212 -17.49 -15.94 -0.29
CA THR A 212 -17.47 -17.34 -0.74
C THR A 212 -16.57 -18.25 0.09
N GLY A 213 -15.99 -17.73 1.18
CA GLY A 213 -15.02 -18.41 2.03
C GLY A 213 -13.62 -17.80 1.92
N GLY A 214 -12.83 -17.92 2.97
CA GLY A 214 -11.45 -17.43 3.05
C GLY A 214 -10.54 -18.41 3.79
N GLY A 215 -9.24 -18.30 3.54
CA GLY A 215 -8.21 -19.28 3.95
C GLY A 215 -7.42 -18.93 5.20
N GLY A 216 -7.87 -17.93 5.97
CA GLY A 216 -7.04 -17.28 6.99
C GLY A 216 -6.28 -16.13 6.37
N GLN A 217 -6.87 -14.94 6.36
CA GLN A 217 -6.27 -13.77 5.73
C GLN A 217 -5.24 -13.17 6.69
N GLU A 218 -4.07 -12.86 6.17
CA GLU A 218 -2.90 -12.52 7.01
C GLU A 218 -2.23 -11.21 6.58
N PHE A 219 -1.68 -10.51 7.56
CA PHE A 219 -0.72 -9.42 7.33
C PHE A 219 0.65 -9.89 7.79
N HIS A 220 1.59 -9.97 6.87
CA HIS A 220 3.00 -10.11 7.20
C HIS A 220 3.64 -8.72 7.29
N ALA A 221 4.87 -8.65 7.78
CA ALA A 221 5.55 -7.38 8.05
C ALA A 221 6.91 -7.29 7.35
N TYR A 222 7.00 -7.77 6.11
CA TYR A 222 8.21 -7.65 5.30
C TYR A 222 8.64 -6.18 5.19
N PRO A 223 9.95 -5.88 5.29
CA PRO A 223 10.43 -4.51 5.25
C PRO A 223 10.20 -3.89 3.87
N PHE A 224 10.14 -2.57 3.83
CA PHE A 224 10.31 -1.80 2.61
C PHE A 224 11.69 -1.17 2.64
N THR A 225 12.53 -1.47 1.65
CA THR A 225 13.91 -1.02 1.52
C THR A 225 14.14 -0.30 0.20
N GLY A 226 13.07 0.14 -0.48
CA GLY A 226 13.16 0.97 -1.67
C GLY A 226 13.44 2.44 -1.36
N ASP A 227 14.02 3.12 -2.32
CA ASP A 227 14.29 4.56 -2.29
C ASP A 227 13.12 5.31 -2.94
N LEU A 228 12.31 5.96 -2.09
CA LEU A 228 11.17 6.78 -2.53
C LEU A 228 11.58 8.25 -2.70
N PRO A 229 10.83 9.04 -3.49
CA PRO A 229 11.08 10.48 -3.62
C PRO A 229 11.10 11.19 -2.26
N GLU A 230 11.98 12.17 -2.10
CA GLU A 230 12.00 13.01 -0.91
C GLU A 230 10.75 13.90 -0.88
N CYS A 231 9.93 13.70 0.15
CA CYS A 231 8.68 14.40 0.36
C CYS A 231 8.79 15.25 1.61
N GLY A 232 9.24 16.50 1.45
CA GLY A 232 9.61 17.38 2.55
C GLY A 232 8.61 17.40 3.72
N SER A 233 9.04 16.81 4.84
CA SER A 233 8.77 17.09 6.26
C SER A 233 9.00 15.79 7.00
N THR A 234 10.22 15.59 7.51
CA THR A 234 10.57 14.43 8.30
C THR A 234 10.21 14.70 9.77
N PRO A 235 9.26 13.96 10.35
CA PRO A 235 9.39 13.55 11.74
C PRO A 235 9.79 12.08 11.76
N THR A 236 11.03 11.83 12.15
CA THR A 236 11.53 10.48 12.46
C THR A 236 10.85 10.00 13.73
N THR A 237 9.85 9.12 13.62
CA THR A 237 9.44 8.26 14.74
C THR A 237 10.18 6.96 14.59
N THR A 238 11.39 6.88 15.13
CA THR A 238 12.07 5.59 15.32
C THR A 238 11.30 4.82 16.40
N PRO A 239 10.60 3.71 16.09
CA PRO A 239 10.17 2.80 17.15
C PRO A 239 11.42 2.18 17.75
N SER A 240 11.58 2.33 19.07
CA SER A 240 12.65 1.70 19.82
C SER A 240 12.54 0.19 19.68
N SER A 241 13.38 -0.40 18.82
CA SER A 241 13.50 -1.85 18.70
C SER A 241 14.20 -2.35 19.96
N SER A 242 13.47 -3.01 20.85
CA SER A 242 14.05 -3.74 21.98
C SER A 242 14.76 -4.99 21.45
N THR A 243 15.99 -4.81 20.97
CA THR A 243 16.89 -5.93 20.69
C THR A 243 17.18 -6.64 22.00
N SER A 244 16.54 -7.79 22.19
CA SER A 244 16.83 -8.71 23.28
C SER A 244 18.17 -9.38 22.99
N THR A 245 19.28 -8.82 23.48
CA THR A 245 20.58 -9.48 23.40
C THR A 245 20.57 -10.69 24.34
N SER A 246 20.43 -11.89 23.77
CA SER A 246 20.62 -13.14 24.52
C SER A 246 22.08 -13.29 24.89
N THR A 247 22.40 -13.08 26.17
CA THR A 247 23.73 -13.29 26.75
C THR A 247 24.02 -14.79 26.84
N SER A 248 24.63 -15.36 25.79
CA SER A 248 25.19 -16.71 25.87
C SER A 248 26.43 -16.69 26.76
N THR A 249 26.26 -17.10 28.01
CA THR A 249 27.35 -17.38 28.95
C THR A 249 28.00 -18.71 28.56
N SER A 250 29.14 -18.65 27.87
CA SER A 250 30.03 -19.81 27.71
C SER A 250 31.24 -19.63 28.60
N SER A 251 31.21 -20.29 29.74
CA SER A 251 32.36 -20.48 30.63
C SER A 251 33.15 -21.71 30.19
N SER A 252 34.39 -21.53 29.73
CA SER A 252 35.43 -22.54 29.86
C SER A 252 36.80 -21.88 29.79
N SER A 253 37.53 -21.99 30.90
CA SER A 253 38.84 -21.45 31.16
C SER A 253 39.98 -22.46 30.91
N SER A 254 41.17 -21.90 30.62
CA SER A 254 42.53 -22.47 30.78
C SER A 254 42.98 -23.52 29.71
N THR A 255 44.22 -23.57 29.19
CA THR A 255 45.50 -22.84 29.41
C THR A 255 46.52 -23.19 28.30
N SER A 256 47.14 -22.17 27.66
CA SER A 256 48.57 -21.96 27.30
C SER A 256 49.44 -23.04 26.54
N PRO A 257 50.67 -22.72 26.07
CA PRO A 257 50.97 -22.10 24.77
C PRO A 257 51.98 -22.90 23.93
N THR A 258 52.16 -22.59 22.63
CA THR A 258 53.45 -22.86 21.97
C THR A 258 53.75 -21.83 20.88
N THR A 259 54.95 -21.27 21.00
CA THR A 259 55.67 -20.37 20.09
C THR A 259 55.89 -21.00 18.71
N THR A 260 56.01 -20.20 17.65
CA THR A 260 57.21 -20.15 16.77
C THR A 260 57.11 -18.95 15.82
N THR A 261 58.25 -18.28 15.69
CA THR A 261 58.60 -17.04 14.99
C THR A 261 58.79 -17.21 13.48
N SER A 262 58.84 -16.06 12.79
CA SER A 262 59.54 -15.80 11.50
C SER A 262 58.76 -16.17 10.22
N SER A 263 58.78 -15.41 9.12
CA SER A 263 59.48 -14.17 8.73
C SER A 263 58.96 -13.73 7.36
N THR A 264 58.88 -12.41 7.16
CA THR A 264 59.28 -11.62 5.97
C THR A 264 59.16 -12.24 4.57
N THR A 265 58.38 -11.62 3.67
CA THR A 265 58.93 -11.05 2.41
C THR A 265 58.02 -10.01 1.78
N THR A 266 58.60 -8.82 1.62
CA THR A 266 58.27 -7.77 0.65
C THR A 266 58.43 -8.25 -0.79
N THR A 267 57.53 -7.86 -1.69
CA THR A 267 57.88 -7.57 -3.09
C THR A 267 57.02 -6.44 -3.65
N THR A 268 57.73 -5.53 -4.29
CA THR A 268 57.38 -4.23 -4.85
C THR A 268 57.03 -4.36 -6.35
N SER A 269 56.27 -3.36 -6.85
CA SER A 269 56.25 -2.87 -8.25
C SER A 269 55.57 -3.80 -9.29
N SER A 270 54.83 -3.32 -10.29
CA SER A 270 55.15 -2.21 -11.19
C SER A 270 53.93 -1.76 -12.01
N SER A 271 54.01 -0.52 -12.46
CA SER A 271 53.16 0.18 -13.44
C SER A 271 53.08 -0.48 -14.81
N THR A 272 51.94 -0.30 -15.50
CA THR A 272 51.89 0.12 -16.93
C THR A 272 50.51 0.70 -17.28
N SER A 273 50.51 1.98 -17.65
CA SER A 273 49.65 2.64 -18.64
C SER A 273 50.63 3.12 -19.74
N PRO A 274 50.28 3.42 -21.01
CA PRO A 274 48.97 3.76 -21.58
C PRO A 274 48.66 3.03 -22.90
N THR A 275 47.57 3.36 -23.60
CA THR A 275 47.59 3.89 -24.99
C THR A 275 46.16 4.18 -25.48
N SER A 276 46.03 5.36 -26.05
CA SER A 276 44.90 5.98 -26.72
C SER A 276 44.54 5.30 -28.04
N THR A 277 43.26 5.24 -28.39
CA THR A 277 42.83 5.22 -29.80
C THR A 277 41.67 6.18 -30.01
N THR A 278 42.01 7.28 -30.67
CA THR A 278 41.12 8.19 -31.39
C THR A 278 40.44 7.45 -32.53
N SER A 279 39.13 7.64 -32.69
CA SER A 279 38.46 7.49 -33.99
C SER A 279 37.38 8.55 -34.16
N THR A 280 37.53 9.25 -35.27
CA THR A 280 36.90 10.48 -35.70
C THR A 280 35.62 10.20 -36.49
N SER A 281 34.68 11.15 -36.44
CA SER A 281 33.74 11.57 -37.50
C SER A 281 32.82 10.54 -38.17
N THR A 282 31.51 10.81 -38.18
CA THR A 282 30.86 11.48 -39.34
C THR A 282 29.38 11.80 -39.08
N SER A 283 29.01 12.95 -39.65
CA SER A 283 27.69 13.56 -39.76
C SER A 283 26.74 12.79 -40.68
N SER A 284 25.45 12.78 -40.37
CA SER A 284 24.39 12.88 -41.39
C SER A 284 23.06 13.31 -40.77
N SER A 285 22.66 14.54 -41.08
CA SER A 285 21.28 15.03 -41.08
C SER A 285 20.67 14.74 -42.46
N PRO A 286 19.37 14.43 -42.54
CA PRO A 286 18.51 15.22 -43.43
C PRO A 286 17.18 15.56 -42.75
N THR A 287 16.79 16.82 -42.77
CA THR A 287 15.94 17.49 -43.78
C THR A 287 14.44 17.33 -43.49
N SER A 288 13.89 18.47 -43.09
CA SER A 288 12.48 18.83 -43.01
C SER A 288 11.71 18.54 -44.30
N THR A 289 10.49 18.03 -44.17
CA THR A 289 9.49 18.08 -45.23
C THR A 289 8.22 18.74 -44.71
N SER A 290 7.94 19.89 -45.32
CA SER A 290 6.75 20.71 -45.16
C SER A 290 5.63 20.15 -46.02
N THR A 291 4.43 20.02 -45.47
CA THR A 291 3.17 19.94 -46.22
C THR A 291 2.03 20.55 -45.41
N GLU A 292 1.75 21.83 -45.66
CA GLU A 292 0.40 22.40 -45.77
C GLU A 292 0.13 22.55 -47.29
N PRO A 293 -1.13 22.57 -47.81
CA PRO A 293 -2.26 23.34 -47.28
C PRO A 293 -3.60 22.55 -47.28
N THR A 294 -4.67 23.13 -46.73
CA THR A 294 -5.89 23.52 -47.48
C THR A 294 -6.98 23.99 -46.52
N SER A 295 -7.39 25.23 -46.72
CA SER A 295 -8.56 25.88 -46.16
C SER A 295 -9.83 25.49 -46.92
N THR A 296 -10.90 25.16 -46.20
CA THR A 296 -12.28 25.25 -46.70
C THR A 296 -13.22 25.80 -45.63
N THR A 297 -13.98 26.80 -46.06
CA THR A 297 -14.90 27.69 -45.34
C THR A 297 -16.29 27.07 -45.16
N SER A 298 -17.04 27.63 -44.20
CA SER A 298 -18.52 27.64 -44.06
C SER A 298 -19.13 26.41 -43.38
N SER A 299 -20.08 26.49 -42.45
CA SER A 299 -21.10 27.53 -42.21
C SER A 299 -21.70 27.43 -40.80
N SER A 300 -22.24 28.55 -40.36
CA SER A 300 -22.93 28.86 -39.11
C SER A 300 -24.25 28.12 -38.93
N GLN A 301 -24.61 27.78 -37.68
CA GLN A 301 -26.00 27.76 -37.21
C GLN A 301 -26.10 27.85 -35.67
N THR A 302 -26.55 29.02 -35.23
CA THR A 302 -27.58 29.33 -34.24
C THR A 302 -27.89 28.34 -33.10
N SER A 303 -27.77 28.82 -31.84
CA SER A 303 -28.75 28.51 -30.78
C SER A 303 -28.77 29.60 -29.70
N THR A 304 -29.84 30.40 -29.74
CA THR A 304 -30.67 30.88 -28.62
C THR A 304 -30.04 30.99 -27.22
N SER A 305 -29.90 32.24 -26.74
CA SER A 305 -29.86 32.55 -25.30
C SER A 305 -31.03 33.48 -24.99
N SER A 306 -32.04 32.94 -24.31
CA SER A 306 -33.16 33.70 -23.76
C SER A 306 -32.82 34.10 -22.33
N SER A 307 -32.77 35.40 -22.09
CA SER A 307 -32.79 36.02 -20.77
C SER A 307 -34.17 35.87 -20.12
N SER A 308 -34.22 35.51 -18.84
CA SER A 308 -35.34 35.87 -17.96
C SER A 308 -34.87 36.16 -16.55
N THR A 309 -35.11 37.40 -16.15
CA THR A 309 -34.88 38.04 -14.87
C THR A 309 -35.89 37.57 -13.81
N SER A 310 -35.51 37.76 -12.54
CA SER A 310 -36.35 38.07 -11.37
C SER A 310 -37.31 36.99 -10.83
N SER A 311 -37.15 36.61 -9.55
CA SER A 311 -37.80 37.31 -8.43
C SER A 311 -37.62 36.55 -7.10
N SER A 312 -37.49 37.34 -6.05
CA SER A 312 -37.50 37.01 -4.63
C SER A 312 -38.83 36.42 -4.15
N SER A 313 -38.80 35.47 -3.20
CA SER A 313 -39.75 35.45 -2.09
C SER A 313 -39.29 34.56 -0.93
N THR A 314 -39.63 35.06 0.25
CA THR A 314 -39.35 34.67 1.63
C THR A 314 -40.30 33.62 2.21
N SER A 315 -39.80 32.87 3.21
CA SER A 315 -40.53 32.14 4.26
C SER A 315 -41.37 30.94 3.79
N SER A 316 -41.57 29.85 4.51
CA SER A 316 -41.67 29.66 5.96
C SER A 316 -41.63 28.15 6.27
N SER A 317 -41.15 27.77 7.45
CA SER A 317 -41.35 26.45 8.06
C SER A 317 -42.84 26.20 8.34
N PRO A 318 -43.26 24.93 8.45
CA PRO A 318 -43.81 24.52 9.74
C PRO A 318 -43.39 23.12 10.21
N THR A 319 -43.44 23.03 11.53
CA THR A 319 -43.23 21.90 12.45
C THR A 319 -44.42 20.91 12.44
N SER A 320 -44.18 19.74 13.07
CA SER A 320 -45.18 18.78 13.61
C SER A 320 -45.82 17.81 12.60
N SER A 321 -46.09 16.53 12.87
CA SER A 321 -46.17 15.78 14.13
C SER A 321 -46.25 14.27 13.80
N ARG A 322 -45.75 13.46 14.75
CA ARG A 322 -45.95 12.00 14.88
C ARG A 322 -47.43 11.71 15.22
N PRO A 323 -47.96 10.53 14.83
CA PRO A 323 -48.59 9.71 15.86
C PRO A 323 -48.21 8.23 15.81
N GLU A 324 -48.59 7.60 16.91
CA GLU A 324 -48.19 6.32 17.45
C GLU A 324 -49.19 5.20 17.10
N GLU A 325 -48.69 3.97 17.14
CA GLU A 325 -49.38 2.70 17.43
C GLU A 325 -50.54 2.15 16.56
N ARG A 326 -50.32 0.93 16.05
CA ARG A 326 -51.21 -0.20 16.38
C ARG A 326 -50.48 -1.55 16.29
N ARG A 327 -50.20 -2.14 17.45
CA ARG A 327 -50.00 -3.58 17.66
C ARG A 327 -51.33 -4.31 17.48
N VAL A 328 -51.36 -5.39 16.70
CA VAL A 328 -52.38 -6.44 16.82
C VAL A 328 -51.64 -7.78 16.87
N GLY A 329 -51.76 -8.45 18.01
CA GLY A 329 -51.27 -9.80 18.22
C GLY A 329 -52.10 -10.84 17.47
N LYS A 330 -51.48 -11.98 17.17
CA LYS A 330 -52.20 -13.23 16.97
C LYS A 330 -51.39 -14.40 17.53
N GLU A 331 -51.87 -14.84 18.68
CA GLU A 331 -51.49 -16.03 19.41
C GLU A 331 -52.08 -17.28 18.72
N ARG A 332 -51.26 -18.30 18.46
CA ARG A 332 -51.73 -19.68 18.22
C ARG A 332 -50.74 -20.72 18.76
N ARG A 333 -51.10 -21.23 19.94
CA ARG A 333 -51.09 -22.63 20.40
C ARG A 333 -50.07 -23.62 19.78
N SER A 334 -49.16 -24.06 20.64
CA SER A 334 -49.04 -25.43 21.17
C SER A 334 -49.53 -26.59 20.29
N ARG A 335 -48.58 -27.46 19.92
CA ARG A 335 -48.69 -28.94 19.96
C ARG A 335 -47.32 -29.58 19.68
N ARG A 336 -46.69 -30.16 20.71
CA ARG A 336 -45.89 -31.40 20.58
C ARG A 336 -46.86 -32.59 20.57
N PRO A 337 -46.51 -33.73 19.95
CA PRO A 337 -45.99 -34.83 20.76
C PRO A 337 -44.87 -35.68 20.10
N THR A 338 -44.02 -36.22 20.98
CA THR A 338 -43.28 -37.51 20.96
C THR A 338 -43.12 -38.30 19.64
N CYS A 339 -41.87 -38.58 19.25
CA CYS A 339 -41.09 -39.77 19.62
C CYS A 339 -39.60 -39.40 19.65
#